data_AF-A0A434WYF0-F1
#
_entry.id   AF-A0A434WYF0-F1
#
_cell.length_a   1.000
_cell.length_b   1.000
_cell.length_c   1.000
_cell.angle_alpha   90.00
_cell.angle_beta   90.00
_cell.angle_gamma   90.00
#
_symmetry.space_group_name_H-M   'P 1'
#
loop_
_entity.id
_entity.type
_entity.pdbx_description
1 polymer ?
#
loop_
_entity_poly.entity_id
_entity_poly.type
_entity_poly.pdbx_seq_one_letter_code
_entity_poly.pdbx_strand_id
1 'polypeptide(L)'
;MSPQFLMGTASLQSHPGVNNAAGALRHAEWSAKMAQSLGVNEAKKISDAYEISHPNDRYERAMDLINNNVGRVLGEALPGVAPDEIARLALEAGLLQTSLPPAMIFHEKRK
;
A
#
# COMPACT_ATOMS: atom_id res chain seq x y z
N MET A 1 2.60 24.77 40.95
CA MET A 1 3.50 24.68 39.77
C MET A 1 3.21 23.36 39.10
N SER A 2 2.44 23.38 38.01
CA SER A 2 2.05 22.17 37.27
C SER A 2 2.78 22.16 35.93
N PRO A 3 3.51 21.09 35.57
CA PRO A 3 4.10 21.00 34.24
C PRO A 3 3.04 20.51 33.25
N GLN A 4 2.71 21.36 32.28
CA GLN A 4 1.92 20.99 31.10
C GLN A 4 2.85 20.26 30.11
N PHE A 5 2.74 18.94 30.04
CA PHE A 5 3.28 18.19 28.91
C PHE A 5 2.33 18.36 27.72
N LEU A 6 2.76 19.16 26.76
CA LEU A 6 2.10 19.32 25.46
C LEU A 6 2.39 18.06 24.62
N MET A 7 1.58 17.01 24.75
CA MET A 7 1.55 15.94 23.76
C MET A 7 0.89 16.50 22.49
N GLY A 8 1.73 16.94 21.55
CA GLY A 8 1.28 17.25 20.19
C GLY A 8 0.65 16.00 19.60
N THR A 9 -0.64 16.10 19.29
CA THR A 9 -1.38 15.10 18.52
C THR A 9 -0.62 14.88 17.22
N ALA A 10 -0.10 13.67 17.02
CA ALA A 10 0.38 13.24 15.72
C ALA A 10 -0.78 13.43 14.73
N SER A 11 -0.67 14.46 13.90
CA SER A 11 -1.58 14.68 12.78
C SER A 11 -1.49 13.45 11.90
N LEU A 12 -2.58 12.68 11.83
CA LEU A 12 -2.78 11.70 10.77
C LEU A 12 -2.86 12.51 9.47
N GLN A 13 -1.71 12.78 8.86
CA GLN A 13 -1.64 13.26 7.48
C GLN A 13 -2.01 12.08 6.58
N SER A 14 -3.30 11.77 6.52
CA SER A 14 -3.85 10.98 5.43
C SER A 14 -3.57 11.76 4.16
N HIS A 15 -2.63 11.30 3.33
CA HIS A 15 -2.31 11.98 2.08
C HIS A 15 -3.50 11.79 1.14
N PRO A 16 -4.31 12.84 0.86
CA PRO A 16 -5.49 12.71 0.05
C PRO A 16 -5.04 12.49 -1.40
N GLY A 17 -4.98 11.24 -1.84
CA GLY A 17 -4.45 10.84 -3.14
C GLY A 17 -3.67 9.51 -3.16
N VAL A 18 -3.30 8.97 -1.99
CA VAL A 18 -2.52 7.73 -1.87
C VAL A 18 -3.41 6.53 -1.54
N ASN A 19 -4.39 6.69 -0.64
CA ASN A 19 -5.31 5.61 -0.24
C ASN A 19 -6.55 5.51 -1.14
N ASN A 20 -6.35 5.48 -2.45
CA ASN A 20 -7.42 5.37 -3.45
C ASN A 20 -7.02 4.39 -4.56
N ALA A 21 -7.92 4.18 -5.54
CA ALA A 21 -7.64 3.30 -6.67
C ALA A 21 -6.36 3.70 -7.45
N ALA A 22 -6.06 4.99 -7.55
CA ALA A 22 -4.86 5.45 -8.26
C ALA A 22 -3.57 5.09 -7.51
N GLY A 23 -3.55 5.17 -6.17
CA GLY A 23 -2.42 4.68 -5.38
C GLY A 23 -2.24 3.17 -5.51
N ALA A 24 -3.34 2.42 -5.37
CA ALA A 24 -3.32 0.98 -5.52
C ALA A 24 -2.77 0.52 -6.88
N LEU A 25 -3.20 1.17 -7.97
CA LEU A 25 -2.69 0.92 -9.32
C LEU A 25 -1.18 1.15 -9.41
N ARG A 26 -0.67 2.27 -8.89
CA ARG A 26 0.77 2.57 -8.96
C ARG A 26 1.63 1.52 -8.23
N HIS A 27 1.21 1.10 -7.05
CA HIS A 27 1.92 0.07 -6.28
C HIS A 27 1.92 -1.28 -6.99
N ALA A 28 0.76 -1.68 -7.52
CA ALA A 28 0.63 -2.93 -8.28
C ALA A 28 1.44 -2.90 -9.58
N GLU A 29 1.35 -1.82 -10.37
CA GLU A 29 2.08 -1.67 -11.63
C GLU A 29 3.59 -1.69 -11.42
N TRP A 30 4.08 -0.89 -10.47
CA TRP A 30 5.51 -0.83 -10.18
C TRP A 30 6.03 -2.19 -9.73
N SER A 31 5.32 -2.87 -8.83
CA SER A 31 5.74 -4.19 -8.34
C SER A 31 5.67 -5.27 -9.43
N ALA A 32 4.69 -5.23 -10.34
CA ALA A 32 4.61 -6.13 -11.48
C ALA A 32 5.81 -5.93 -12.43
N LYS A 33 6.14 -4.68 -12.76
CA LYS A 33 7.31 -4.34 -13.58
C LYS A 33 8.61 -4.85 -12.96
N MET A 34 8.77 -4.67 -11.64
CA MET A 34 9.96 -5.14 -10.92
C MET A 34 10.05 -6.67 -10.90
N ALA A 35 8.93 -7.37 -10.72
CA ALA A 35 8.89 -8.83 -10.75
C ALA A 35 9.26 -9.39 -12.13
N GLN A 36 8.73 -8.80 -13.21
CA GLN A 36 9.07 -9.19 -14.58
C GLN A 36 10.54 -8.92 -14.92
N SER A 37 11.11 -7.85 -14.37
CA SER A 37 12.47 -7.41 -14.70
C SER A 37 13.56 -8.11 -13.87
N LEU A 38 13.28 -8.39 -12.59
CA LEU A 38 14.28 -8.83 -11.61
C LEU A 38 13.93 -10.16 -10.92
N GLY A 39 12.72 -10.69 -11.17
CA GLY A 39 12.15 -11.79 -10.40
C GLY A 39 11.57 -11.35 -9.06
N VAL A 40 10.71 -12.21 -8.50
CA VAL A 40 9.88 -11.92 -7.32
C VAL A 40 10.70 -11.65 -6.05
N ASN A 41 11.85 -12.29 -5.88
CA ASN A 41 12.64 -12.14 -4.66
C ASN A 41 13.30 -10.75 -4.58
N GLU A 42 13.90 -10.29 -5.67
CA GLU A 42 14.53 -8.97 -5.71
C GLU A 42 13.49 -7.85 -5.75
N ALA A 43 12.38 -8.05 -6.48
CA ALA A 43 11.26 -7.11 -6.48
C ALA A 43 10.70 -6.86 -5.06
N LYS A 44 10.61 -7.90 -4.23
CA LYS A 44 10.19 -7.76 -2.82
C LYS A 44 11.16 -6.93 -2.01
N LYS A 45 12.45 -7.21 -2.10
CA LYS A 45 13.46 -6.46 -1.31
C LYS A 45 13.42 -4.98 -1.64
N ILE A 46 13.29 -4.65 -2.93
CA ILE A 46 13.27 -3.26 -3.39
C ILE A 46 11.97 -2.55 -2.95
N SER A 47 10.81 -3.18 -3.13
CA SER A 47 9.53 -2.60 -2.69
C SER A 47 9.48 -2.44 -1.17
N ASP A 48 9.85 -3.46 -0.39
CA ASP A 48 9.91 -3.37 1.07
C ASP A 48 10.88 -2.24 1.53
N ALA A 49 12.05 -2.12 0.90
CA ALA A 49 13.01 -1.06 1.22
C ALA A 49 12.46 0.33 0.90
N TYR A 50 11.73 0.49 -0.20
CA TYR A 50 11.08 1.75 -0.56
C TYR A 50 10.05 2.18 0.48
N GLU A 51 9.22 1.25 0.97
CA GLU A 51 8.25 1.53 2.04
C GLU A 51 8.93 1.82 3.39
N ILE A 52 10.15 1.31 3.62
CA ILE A 52 10.96 1.66 4.80
C ILE A 52 11.49 3.09 4.69
N SER A 53 11.97 3.50 3.51
CA SER A 53 12.58 4.82 3.31
C SER A 53 11.57 5.95 3.18
N HIS A 54 10.31 5.64 2.87
CA HIS A 54 9.20 6.60 2.74
C HIS A 54 8.09 6.26 3.75
N PRO A 55 8.29 6.57 5.05
CA PRO A 55 7.37 6.13 6.08
C PRO A 55 5.99 6.82 5.98
N ASN A 56 4.95 6.01 5.80
CA ASN A 56 3.54 6.38 5.92
C ASN A 56 2.95 5.88 7.27
N ASP A 57 1.69 6.22 7.58
CA ASP A 57 1.00 5.60 8.73
C ASP A 57 0.96 4.07 8.56
N ARG A 58 0.92 3.33 9.68
CA ARG A 58 0.96 1.86 9.66
C ARG A 58 -0.10 1.22 8.77
N TYR A 59 -1.29 1.84 8.65
CA TYR A 59 -2.39 1.30 7.86
C TYR A 59 -2.23 1.61 6.37
N GLU A 60 -1.73 2.80 6.04
CA GLU A 60 -1.38 3.18 4.67
C GLU A 60 -0.27 2.28 4.15
N ARG A 61 0.80 2.10 4.95
CA ARG A 61 1.89 1.17 4.62
C ARG A 61 1.42 -0.27 4.46
N ALA A 62 0.45 -0.72 5.25
CA ALA A 62 -0.11 -2.06 5.09
C ALA A 62 -0.84 -2.20 3.74
N MET A 63 -1.59 -1.18 3.33
CA MET A 63 -2.24 -1.12 2.02
C MET A 63 -1.21 -1.14 0.88
N ASP A 64 -0.16 -0.34 0.97
CA ASP A 64 0.91 -0.26 -0.02
C ASP A 64 1.61 -1.62 -0.19
N LEU A 65 1.94 -2.29 0.93
CA LEU A 65 2.54 -3.64 0.93
C LEU A 65 1.61 -4.71 0.34
N ILE A 66 0.30 -4.62 0.59
CA ILE A 66 -0.70 -5.53 0.00
C ILE A 66 -0.73 -5.36 -1.52
N ASN A 67 -0.83 -4.13 -2.01
CA ASN A 67 -0.90 -3.84 -3.45
C ASN A 67 0.43 -4.19 -4.15
N ASN A 68 1.58 -3.95 -3.51
CA ASN A 68 2.88 -4.39 -3.99
C ASN A 68 2.93 -5.92 -4.13
N ASN A 69 2.39 -6.66 -3.15
CA ASN A 69 2.35 -8.11 -3.21
C ASN A 69 1.48 -8.63 -4.37
N VAL A 70 0.30 -8.06 -4.59
CA VAL A 70 -0.57 -8.43 -5.72
C VAL A 70 0.13 -8.21 -7.05
N GLY A 71 0.71 -7.01 -7.25
CA GLY A 71 1.45 -6.70 -8.47
C GLY A 71 2.61 -7.66 -8.72
N ARG A 72 3.39 -7.97 -7.68
CA ARG A 72 4.54 -8.87 -7.77
C ARG A 72 4.15 -10.30 -8.16
N VAL A 73 3.11 -10.85 -7.56
CA VAL A 73 2.62 -12.22 -7.86
C VAL A 73 2.08 -12.29 -9.29
N LEU A 74 1.29 -11.30 -9.71
CA LEU A 74 0.73 -11.28 -11.06
C LEU A 74 1.80 -11.02 -12.13
N GLY A 75 2.79 -10.16 -11.84
CA GLY A 75 3.93 -9.91 -12.73
C GLY A 75 4.74 -11.17 -13.02
N GLU A 76 4.92 -12.05 -12.03
CA GLU A 76 5.56 -13.36 -12.23
C GLU A 76 4.69 -14.33 -13.03
N ALA A 77 3.39 -14.37 -12.71
CA ALA A 77 2.45 -15.28 -13.37
C ALA A 77 2.16 -14.88 -14.83
N LEU A 78 2.31 -13.60 -15.18
CA LEU A 78 1.94 -13.03 -16.47
C LEU A 78 3.12 -12.26 -17.12
N PRO A 79 4.24 -12.92 -17.45
CA PRO A 79 5.44 -12.23 -17.95
C PRO A 79 5.28 -11.57 -19.33
N GLY A 80 4.22 -11.91 -20.08
CA GLY A 80 3.91 -11.34 -21.39
C GLY A 80 2.85 -10.23 -21.37
N VAL A 81 2.28 -9.89 -20.20
CA VAL A 81 1.27 -8.85 -20.05
C VAL A 81 1.94 -7.58 -19.55
N ALA A 82 1.56 -6.42 -20.10
CA ALA A 82 2.14 -5.15 -19.69
C ALA A 82 1.82 -4.86 -18.20
N PRO A 83 2.76 -4.33 -17.41
CA PRO A 83 2.56 -4.09 -15.97
C PRO A 83 1.35 -3.21 -15.63
N ASP A 84 1.06 -2.21 -16.45
CA ASP A 84 -0.11 -1.32 -16.29
C ASP A 84 -1.42 -2.08 -16.57
N GLU A 85 -1.42 -2.98 -17.56
CA GLU A 85 -2.53 -3.87 -17.83
C GLU A 85 -2.76 -4.86 -16.68
N ILE A 86 -1.69 -5.42 -16.10
CA ILE A 86 -1.78 -6.26 -14.90
C ILE A 86 -2.44 -5.50 -13.75
N ALA A 87 -2.02 -4.27 -13.48
CA ALA A 87 -2.58 -3.46 -12.41
C ALA A 87 -4.06 -3.12 -12.68
N ARG A 88 -4.42 -2.77 -13.91
CA ARG A 88 -5.80 -2.50 -14.32
C ARG A 88 -6.69 -3.73 -14.15
N LEU A 89 -6.25 -4.90 -14.61
CA LEU A 89 -6.99 -6.16 -14.45
C LEU A 89 -7.14 -6.54 -12.97
N ALA A 90 -6.11 -6.32 -12.16
CA ALA A 90 -6.18 -6.55 -10.71
C ALA A 90 -7.20 -5.62 -10.02
N LEU A 91 -7.26 -4.36 -10.43
CA LEU A 91 -8.25 -3.40 -9.93
C LEU A 91 -9.67 -3.84 -10.33
N GLU A 92 -9.88 -4.19 -11.60
CA GLU A 92 -11.18 -4.63 -12.14
C GLU A 92 -11.66 -5.93 -11.50
N ALA A 93 -10.73 -6.84 -11.18
CA ALA A 93 -11.00 -8.08 -10.46
C ALA A 93 -11.21 -7.88 -8.95
N GLY A 94 -11.07 -6.65 -8.42
CA GLY A 94 -11.23 -6.35 -6.99
C GLY A 94 -10.11 -6.92 -6.11
N LEU A 95 -8.93 -7.19 -6.68
CA LEU A 95 -7.78 -7.73 -5.96
C LEU A 95 -6.97 -6.63 -5.25
N LEU A 96 -7.10 -5.37 -5.69
CA LEU A 96 -6.40 -4.24 -5.11
C LEU A 96 -7.18 -3.63 -3.95
N GLN A 97 -6.46 -3.27 -2.89
CA GLN A 97 -7.01 -2.52 -1.79
C GLN A 97 -6.97 -1.03 -2.15
N THR A 98 -8.15 -0.42 -2.32
CA THR A 98 -8.32 0.96 -2.81
C THR A 98 -8.79 1.94 -1.73
N SER A 99 -8.88 1.48 -0.50
CA SER A 99 -9.18 2.31 0.66
C SER A 99 -8.54 1.67 1.89
N LEU A 100 -8.30 2.47 2.92
CA LEU A 100 -7.94 1.90 4.22
C LEU A 100 -9.06 0.98 4.68
N PRO A 101 -8.75 -0.16 5.31
CA PRO A 101 -9.80 -0.97 5.91
C PRO A 101 -10.59 -0.05 6.85
N PRO A 102 -11.93 -0.09 6.84
CA PRO A 102 -12.69 0.62 7.84
C PRO A 102 -12.13 0.14 9.17
N ALA A 103 -11.47 1.05 9.89
CA ALA A 103 -10.88 0.76 11.17
C ALA A 103 -11.92 -0.05 11.94
N MET A 104 -11.51 -1.12 12.60
CA MET A 104 -12.29 -1.72 13.67
C MET A 104 -12.79 -0.57 14.54
N ILE A 105 -14.03 -0.13 14.32
CA ILE A 105 -14.67 0.92 15.08
C ILE A 105 -14.90 0.26 16.42
N PHE A 106 -13.90 0.30 17.30
CA PHE A 106 -14.15 0.15 18.71
C PHE A 106 -15.05 1.33 19.07
N HIS A 107 -16.37 1.08 19.04
CA HIS A 107 -17.30 1.81 19.89
C HIS A 107 -16.83 1.53 21.30
N GLU A 108 -15.96 2.38 21.82
CA GLU A 108 -15.78 2.52 23.25
C GLU A 108 -17.10 3.06 23.77
N LYS A 109 -18.02 2.14 24.10
CA LYS A 109 -19.17 2.45 24.94
C LYS A 109 -18.60 2.91 26.27
N ARG A 110 -18.41 4.22 26.41
CA ARG A 110 -18.23 4.88 27.70
C ARG A 110 -19.45 4.50 28.54
N LYS A 111 -19.23 3.65 29.53
CA LYS A 111 -20.15 3.45 30.65
C LYS A 111 -20.08 4.66 31.58
#